data_AF-A0A1Q5N268-F1
#
_entry.id   AF-A0A1Q5N268-F1
#
_cell.length_a   1.000
_cell.length_b   1.000
_cell.length_c   1.000
_cell.angle_alpha   90.00
_cell.angle_beta   90.00
_cell.angle_gamma   90.00
#
_symmetry.space_group_name_H-M   'P 1'
#
loop_
_entity.id
_entity.type
_entity.pdbx_description
1 polymer ?
#
loop_
_entity_poly.entity_id
_entity_poly.type
_entity_poly.pdbx_seq_one_letter_code
_entity_poly.pdbx_strand_id
1 'polypeptide(L)'
;MSPRHNRPRGGETPDERPRTGLDRYGLERTEEYRGEEWKVRHVAGASAAGKRYRCPGCDQEIPSGTPHVVAWPEYGGVEDRRHWHKACWNAKDRRTSKVQRSRNAPRY
;
A
#
# COMPACT_ATOMS: atom_id res chain seq x y z
N MET A 1 -11.29 26.95 -24.10
CA MET A 1 -9.99 26.68 -23.44
C MET A 1 -10.08 27.07 -21.96
N SER A 2 -9.62 26.18 -21.07
CA SER A 2 -9.11 26.25 -19.66
C SER A 2 -9.54 27.36 -18.67
N PRO A 3 -9.44 27.16 -17.31
CA PRO A 3 -8.98 25.97 -16.55
C PRO A 3 -9.95 25.50 -15.44
N ARG A 4 -9.91 24.20 -15.10
CA ARG A 4 -10.62 23.65 -13.93
C ARG A 4 -9.91 24.08 -12.65
N HIS A 5 -10.64 24.79 -11.79
CA HIS A 5 -10.16 25.31 -10.52
C HIS A 5 -9.75 24.18 -9.57
N ASN A 6 -8.46 24.11 -9.25
CA ASN A 6 -7.91 23.23 -8.22
C ASN A 6 -8.21 23.86 -6.85
N ARG A 7 -8.93 23.16 -5.97
CA ARG A 7 -9.18 23.62 -4.59
C ARG A 7 -8.27 22.81 -3.66
N PRO A 8 -7.25 23.42 -3.03
CA PRO A 8 -6.46 22.73 -2.02
C PRO A 8 -7.30 22.59 -0.75
N ARG A 9 -7.48 21.35 -0.26
CA ARG A 9 -7.95 21.10 1.11
C ARG A 9 -6.72 20.92 2.00
N GLY A 10 -6.51 21.87 2.90
CA GLY A 10 -5.59 21.76 4.03
C GLY A 10 -6.25 21.15 5.26
N GLY A 11 -5.40 20.68 6.19
CA GLY A 11 -5.72 20.10 7.50
C GLY A 11 -5.91 18.57 7.43
N GLU A 12 -5.21 17.71 8.16
CA GLU A 12 -4.51 17.85 9.44
C GLU A 12 -3.28 16.93 9.47
N THR A 13 -2.15 17.43 9.94
CA THR A 13 -1.00 16.62 10.37
C THR A 13 -0.97 16.60 11.89
N PRO A 14 -1.28 15.47 12.53
CA PRO A 14 -0.84 15.23 13.90
C PRO A 14 0.15 14.08 13.87
N ASP A 15 1.43 14.39 14.05
CA ASP A 15 2.19 13.81 15.17
C ASP A 15 3.62 14.37 15.16
N GLU A 16 3.86 15.25 16.12
CA GLU A 16 5.18 15.77 16.46
C GLU A 16 5.67 15.03 17.71
N ARG A 17 6.68 14.13 17.54
CA ARG A 17 8.01 14.05 18.24
C ARG A 17 8.37 12.66 18.82
N PRO A 18 9.68 12.30 18.99
CA PRO A 18 10.88 13.17 19.03
C PRO A 18 12.05 12.77 18.11
N ARG A 19 13.07 13.66 18.04
CA ARG A 19 14.38 13.43 17.42
C ARG A 19 15.33 12.82 18.47
N THR A 20 15.81 11.60 18.26
CA THR A 20 17.05 11.02 18.84
C THR A 20 17.46 9.83 17.96
N GLY A 21 18.75 9.71 17.65
CA GLY A 21 19.26 8.88 16.56
C GLY A 21 19.00 7.37 16.66
N LEU A 22 19.12 6.72 15.50
CA LEU A 22 19.16 5.27 15.21
C LEU A 22 17.93 4.63 14.53
N ASP A 23 17.34 5.27 13.52
CA ASP A 23 16.38 4.61 12.62
C ASP A 23 17.02 4.24 11.28
N ARG A 24 17.77 3.12 11.24
CA ARG A 24 18.07 2.44 9.97
C ARG A 24 16.82 1.74 9.37
N TYR A 25 15.68 1.78 10.08
CA TYR A 25 14.44 1.05 9.77
C TYR A 25 13.19 1.95 9.75
N GLY A 26 13.37 3.28 9.69
CA GLY A 26 12.31 4.25 9.91
C GLY A 26 11.11 4.09 8.97
N LEU A 27 9.91 4.09 9.58
CA LEU A 27 8.55 4.03 9.01
C LEU A 27 7.89 2.64 8.96
N GLU A 28 8.23 1.73 9.87
CA GLU A 28 7.32 0.63 10.21
C GLU A 28 6.20 1.16 11.13
N ARG A 29 4.94 0.86 10.79
CA ARG A 29 3.73 1.24 11.55
C ARG A 29 2.84 0.02 11.70
N THR A 30 2.12 -0.10 12.81
CA THR A 30 1.06 -1.11 12.96
C THR A 30 -0.28 -0.50 12.55
N GLU A 31 -1.07 -1.21 11.74
CA GLU A 31 -2.45 -0.85 11.37
C GLU A 31 -3.36 -2.07 11.49
N GLU A 32 -4.62 -1.86 11.87
CA GLU A 32 -5.64 -2.91 11.82
C GLU A 32 -6.19 -3.07 10.39
N TYR A 33 -6.34 -4.33 9.95
CA TYR A 33 -7.02 -4.67 8.70
C TYR A 33 -7.72 -6.03 8.83
N ARG A 34 -9.02 -6.07 8.50
CA ARG A 34 -9.88 -7.27 8.61
C ARG A 34 -9.92 -7.93 10.00
N GLY A 35 -9.75 -7.12 11.06
CA GLY A 35 -9.75 -7.61 12.44
C GLY A 35 -8.42 -8.22 12.90
N GLU A 36 -7.35 -8.06 12.12
CA GLU A 36 -6.00 -8.49 12.45
C GLU A 36 -5.05 -7.29 12.49
N GLU A 37 -3.98 -7.38 13.27
CA GLU A 37 -2.91 -6.38 13.31
C GLU A 37 -1.89 -6.63 12.19
N TRP A 38 -1.56 -5.58 11.43
CA TRP A 38 -0.64 -5.63 10.31
C TRP A 38 0.52 -4.66 10.52
N LYS A 39 1.74 -5.13 10.34
CA LYS A 39 2.91 -4.28 10.19
C LYS A 39 2.98 -3.75 8.76
N VAL A 40 3.23 -2.45 8.65
CA VAL A 40 3.19 -1.70 7.40
C VAL A 40 4.48 -0.91 7.28
N ARG A 41 5.16 -1.03 6.14
CA ARG A 41 6.42 -0.32 5.89
C ARG A 41 6.42 0.32 4.52
N HIS A 42 6.88 1.57 4.48
CA HIS A 42 7.11 2.27 3.22
C HIS A 42 8.40 1.78 2.55
N VAL A 43 8.29 1.42 1.26
CA VAL A 43 9.43 1.05 0.43
C VAL A 43 9.69 2.18 -0.54
N ALA A 44 10.87 2.77 -0.44
CA ALA A 44 11.35 3.74 -1.42
C ALA A 44 11.54 3.05 -2.77
N GLY A 45 11.23 3.74 -3.86
CA GLY A 45 11.31 3.19 -5.21
C GLY A 45 12.68 2.59 -5.54
N ALA A 46 13.75 3.30 -5.18
CA ALA A 46 15.13 2.85 -5.38
C ALA A 46 15.44 1.49 -4.72
N SER A 47 14.83 1.18 -3.57
CA SER A 47 15.05 -0.08 -2.84
C SER A 47 14.42 -1.30 -3.51
N ALA A 48 13.51 -1.09 -4.47
CA ALA A 48 12.85 -2.12 -5.26
C ALA A 48 13.20 -2.07 -6.75
N ALA A 49 14.35 -1.45 -7.09
CA ALA A 49 14.86 -1.49 -8.45
C ALA A 49 15.12 -2.95 -8.89
N GLY A 50 14.71 -3.28 -10.12
CA GLY A 50 14.81 -4.62 -10.70
C GLY A 50 13.69 -5.60 -10.31
N LYS A 51 12.84 -5.28 -9.34
CA LYS A 51 11.78 -6.18 -8.85
C LYS A 51 10.39 -5.66 -9.20
N ARG A 52 9.49 -6.57 -9.59
CA ARG A 52 8.10 -6.28 -9.91
C ARG A 52 7.22 -7.09 -8.98
N TYR A 53 6.14 -6.49 -8.50
CA TYR A 53 5.24 -7.12 -7.53
C TYR A 53 3.78 -7.00 -7.94
N ARG A 54 2.89 -7.86 -7.46
CA ARG A 54 1.45 -7.77 -7.73
C ARG A 54 0.71 -7.18 -6.53
N CYS A 55 -0.10 -6.15 -6.76
CA CYS A 55 -0.86 -5.49 -5.71
C CYS A 55 -2.20 -6.21 -5.40
N PRO A 56 -2.43 -6.70 -4.17
CA PRO A 56 -3.69 -7.40 -3.84
C PRO A 56 -4.95 -6.53 -3.93
N GLY A 57 -4.84 -5.22 -3.73
CA GLY A 57 -5.99 -4.31 -3.73
C GLY A 57 -6.53 -3.93 -5.11
N CYS A 58 -5.74 -4.10 -6.18
CA CYS A 58 -6.17 -3.79 -7.54
C CYS A 58 -5.78 -4.84 -8.58
N ASP A 59 -5.03 -5.87 -8.19
CA ASP A 59 -4.47 -6.90 -9.05
C ASP A 59 -3.56 -6.38 -10.19
N GLN A 60 -3.04 -5.16 -10.07
CA GLN A 60 -2.10 -4.59 -11.03
C GLN A 60 -0.65 -4.80 -10.57
N GLU A 61 0.27 -4.83 -11.54
CA GLU A 61 1.71 -4.87 -11.28
C GLU A 61 2.19 -3.52 -10.71
N ILE A 62 3.04 -3.58 -9.69
CA ILE A 62 3.85 -2.51 -9.15
C ILE A 62 5.19 -2.56 -9.90
N PRO A 63 5.48 -1.60 -10.79
CA PRO A 63 6.73 -1.61 -11.55
C PRO A 63 7.95 -1.44 -10.66
N SER A 64 9.09 -1.97 -11.12
CA SER A 64 10.39 -1.72 -10.52
C SER A 64 10.66 -0.23 -10.36
N GLY A 65 11.26 0.15 -9.23
CA GLY A 65 11.55 1.56 -8.96
C GLY A 65 10.35 2.36 -8.44
N THR A 66 9.15 1.75 -8.33
CA THR A 66 7.95 2.46 -7.86
C THR A 66 7.88 2.47 -6.34
N PRO A 67 7.75 3.63 -5.69
CA PRO A 67 7.49 3.71 -4.26
C PRO A 67 6.17 3.04 -3.89
N HIS A 68 6.20 2.13 -2.91
CA HIS A 68 5.04 1.33 -2.54
C HIS A 68 5.06 0.98 -1.05
N VAL A 69 4.09 0.19 -0.61
CA VAL A 69 3.93 -0.23 0.79
C VAL A 69 4.05 -1.74 0.86
N VAL A 70 4.78 -2.25 1.82
CA VAL A 70 4.80 -3.67 2.16
C VAL A 70 4.05 -3.85 3.47
N ALA A 71 3.08 -4.75 3.48
CA ALA A 71 2.25 -5.05 4.65
C ALA A 71 2.23 -6.56 4.91
N TRP A 72 2.35 -6.95 6.18
CA TRP A 72 2.28 -8.35 6.63
C TRP A 72 1.58 -8.42 8.00
N PRO A 73 0.90 -9.53 8.32
CA PRO A 73 0.30 -9.70 9.64
C PRO A 73 1.39 -9.72 10.72
N GLU A 74 1.12 -9.14 11.89
CA GLU A 74 2.11 -9.04 12.98
C GLU A 74 2.58 -10.42 13.44
N TYR A 75 1.65 -11.36 13.57
CA TYR A 75 1.93 -12.76 13.92
C TYR A 75 2.25 -13.64 12.70
N GLY A 76 2.38 -13.03 11.52
CA GLY A 76 2.71 -13.69 10.26
C GLY A 76 4.20 -13.79 9.99
N GLY A 77 4.58 -14.70 9.10
CA GLY A 77 5.97 -14.85 8.67
C GLY A 77 6.40 -13.76 7.71
N VAL A 78 7.70 -13.62 7.50
CA VAL A 78 8.27 -12.74 6.45
C VAL A 78 7.81 -13.11 5.03
N GLU A 79 7.29 -14.33 4.84
CA GLU A 79 6.78 -14.81 3.55
C GLU A 79 5.39 -14.24 3.25
N ASP A 80 4.65 -13.80 4.28
CA ASP A 80 3.33 -13.18 4.15
C ASP A 80 3.38 -11.70 3.72
N ARG A 81 4.57 -11.20 3.38
CA ARG A 81 4.79 -9.81 2.93
C ARG A 81 4.12 -9.54 1.60
N ARG A 82 3.01 -8.82 1.66
CA ARG A 82 2.23 -8.39 0.49
C ARG A 82 2.64 -6.97 0.11
N HIS A 83 2.78 -6.76 -1.20
CA HIS A 83 3.22 -5.48 -1.76
C HIS A 83 2.01 -4.74 -2.32
N TRP A 84 1.78 -3.51 -1.86
CA TRP A 84 0.63 -2.70 -2.19
C TRP A 84 1.06 -1.36 -2.78
N HIS A 85 0.34 -0.86 -3.78
CA HIS A 85 0.41 0.57 -4.08
C HIS A 85 0.01 1.36 -2.84
N LYS A 86 0.67 2.50 -2.59
CA LYS A 86 0.34 3.39 -1.46
C LYS A 86 -1.15 3.77 -1.42
N ALA A 87 -1.72 4.14 -2.57
CA ALA A 87 -3.14 4.47 -2.69
C ALA A 87 -4.08 3.27 -2.50
N CYS A 88 -3.61 2.03 -2.76
CA CYS A 88 -4.41 0.84 -2.52
C CYS A 88 -4.44 0.47 -1.05
N TRP A 89 -3.30 0.58 -0.35
CA TRP A 89 -3.25 0.36 1.10
C TRP A 89 -4.11 1.39 1.86
N ASN A 90 -4.02 2.67 1.52
CA ASN A 90 -4.87 3.71 2.12
C ASN A 90 -6.38 3.50 1.88
N ALA A 91 -6.75 2.65 0.93
CA ALA A 91 -8.12 2.30 0.61
C ALA A 91 -8.40 0.81 0.83
N LYS A 92 -7.61 0.13 1.68
CA LYS A 92 -7.61 -1.33 1.88
C LYS A 92 -8.99 -1.90 2.18
N ASP A 93 -9.80 -1.19 2.96
CA ASP A 93 -11.15 -1.64 3.35
C ASP A 93 -12.14 -1.70 2.19
N ARG A 94 -11.95 -0.85 1.16
CA ARG A 94 -12.82 -0.79 -0.02
C ARG A 94 -12.17 -1.31 -1.31
N ARG A 95 -10.86 -1.56 -1.29
CA ARG A 95 -10.11 -2.07 -2.45
C ARG A 95 -9.71 -3.51 -2.21
N THR A 96 -10.38 -4.39 -2.94
CA THR A 96 -10.01 -5.79 -3.09
C THR A 96 -9.80 -6.09 -4.57
N SER A 97 -8.96 -7.07 -4.89
CA SER A 97 -8.85 -7.59 -6.25
C SER A 97 -10.26 -7.91 -6.75
N LYS A 98 -10.67 -7.25 -7.84
CA LYS A 98 -11.94 -7.60 -8.47
C LYS A 98 -11.78 -9.04 -8.94
N VAL A 99 -12.62 -9.94 -8.44
CA VAL A 99 -12.75 -11.29 -9.01
C VAL A 99 -13.00 -11.07 -10.50
N GLN A 100 -12.01 -11.43 -11.32
CA GLN A 100 -12.17 -11.43 -12.77
C GLN A 100 -13.18 -12.54 -13.07
N ARG A 101 -14.48 -12.21 -13.04
CA ARG A 101 -15.48 -13.08 -13.65
C ARG A 101 -15.07 -13.18 -15.10
N SER A 102 -14.70 -14.39 -15.54
CA SER A 102 -14.43 -14.65 -16.94
C SER A 102 -15.63 -14.11 -17.71
N ARG A 103 -15.37 -13.17 -18.63
CA ARG A 103 -16.43 -12.62 -19.52
C ARG A 103 -17.08 -13.70 -20.39
N ASN A 104 -16.59 -14.94 -20.30
CA ASN A 104 -16.97 -16.09 -21.10
C ASN A 104 -17.40 -17.31 -20.26
N ALA A 105 -17.77 -17.14 -18.99
CA ALA A 105 -18.38 -18.23 -18.22
C ALA A 105 -19.69 -18.64 -18.91
N PRO A 106 -19.83 -19.90 -19.38
CA PRO A 106 -21.09 -20.35 -19.97
C PRO A 106 -22.20 -20.20 -18.94
N ARG A 107 -23.27 -19.51 -19.32
CA ARG A 107 -24.52 -19.52 -18.56
C ARG A 107 -25.16 -20.89 -18.83
N TYR A 108 -25.00 -21.81 -17.89
CA TYR A 108 -25.88 -22.97 -17.77
C TYR A 108 -26.64 -22.85 -16.45
#